data_AF-A0A1Q9XNS4-F1
#
_entry.id   AF-A0A1Q9XNS4-F1
#
_cell.length_a   1.000
_cell.length_b   1.000
_cell.length_c   1.000
_cell.angle_alpha   90.00
_cell.angle_beta   90.00
_cell.angle_gamma   90.00
#
_symmetry.space_group_name_H-M   'P 1'
#
loop_
_entity.id
_entity.type
_entity.pdbx_description
1 polymer ?
#
loop_
_entity_poly.entity_id
_entity_poly.type
_entity_poly.pdbx_seq_one_letter_code
_entity_poly.pdbx_strand_id
1 'polypeptide(L)'
;MNTRTSAVAIEAAINAANNAEGSLRRTRQFVRSRSGAISAAGIGLSTIGDLLGADASEHFIDSDMQHGLANAVLALGKLIYGLGNDLWEVCEEDQEALPCGSQDQEGQP
;
A
#
# COMPACT_ATOMS: atom_id res chain seq x y z
N MET A 1 -21.93 -44.80 5.70
CA MET A 1 -22.41 -43.47 5.26
C MET A 1 -21.38 -42.35 5.53
N ASN A 2 -20.06 -42.60 5.42
CA ASN A 2 -19.05 -41.64 5.94
C ASN A 2 -17.84 -41.32 5.03
N THR A 3 -17.62 -42.02 3.91
CA THR A 3 -16.42 -41.82 3.08
C THR A 3 -16.57 -40.78 1.98
N ARG A 4 -17.79 -40.55 1.47
CA ARG A 4 -18.05 -39.50 0.48
C ARG A 4 -18.10 -38.11 1.12
N THR A 5 -18.65 -38.00 2.32
CA THR A 5 -18.74 -36.74 3.06
C THR A 5 -17.34 -36.24 3.49
N SER A 6 -16.44 -37.14 3.87
CA SER A 6 -15.06 -36.78 4.19
C SER A 6 -14.26 -36.35 2.96
N ALA A 7 -14.44 -37.02 1.81
CA ALA A 7 -13.77 -36.65 0.56
C ALA A 7 -14.18 -35.26 0.06
N VAL A 8 -15.48 -34.94 0.09
CA VAL A 8 -16.00 -33.62 -0.31
C VAL A 8 -15.49 -32.52 0.64
N ALA A 9 -15.41 -32.80 1.95
CA ALA A 9 -14.86 -31.84 2.91
C ALA A 9 -13.35 -31.57 2.69
N ILE A 10 -12.58 -32.61 2.33
CA ILE A 10 -11.15 -32.47 2.01
C ILE A 10 -10.96 -31.62 0.75
N GLU A 11 -11.73 -31.88 -0.31
CA GLU A 11 -11.63 -31.13 -1.57
C GLU A 11 -12.05 -29.66 -1.38
N ALA A 12 -13.10 -29.41 -0.59
CA ALA A 12 -13.51 -28.06 -0.22
C ALA A 12 -12.40 -27.32 0.56
N ALA A 13 -11.73 -27.99 1.50
CA ALA A 13 -10.62 -27.41 2.26
C ALA A 13 -9.41 -27.09 1.38
N ILE A 14 -9.06 -27.98 0.44
CA ILE A 14 -7.97 -27.76 -0.52
C ILE A 14 -8.27 -26.56 -1.42
N ASN A 15 -9.49 -26.46 -1.94
CA ASN A 15 -9.90 -25.34 -2.79
C ASN A 15 -9.90 -24.01 -2.02
N ALA A 16 -10.36 -24.02 -0.77
CA ALA A 16 -10.29 -22.84 0.11
C ALA A 16 -8.84 -22.39 0.36
N ALA A 17 -7.93 -23.34 0.65
CA ALA A 17 -6.51 -23.04 0.85
C ALA A 17 -5.85 -22.46 -0.41
N ASN A 18 -6.10 -23.05 -1.58
CA ASN A 18 -5.57 -22.55 -2.86
C ASN A 18 -6.08 -21.14 -3.17
N ASN A 19 -7.36 -20.86 -2.90
CA ASN A 19 -7.94 -19.53 -3.09
C ASN A 19 -7.30 -18.50 -2.15
N ALA A 20 -7.09 -18.86 -0.88
CA ALA A 20 -6.43 -17.99 0.10
C ALA A 20 -4.98 -17.68 -0.30
N GLU A 21 -4.20 -18.68 -0.73
CA GLU A 21 -2.84 -18.46 -1.23
C GLU A 21 -2.83 -17.56 -2.48
N GLY A 22 -3.76 -17.77 -3.40
CA GLY A 22 -3.92 -16.94 -4.58
C GLY A 22 -4.22 -15.48 -4.21
N SER A 23 -5.08 -15.25 -3.22
CA SER A 23 -5.38 -13.91 -2.70
C SER A 23 -4.14 -13.24 -2.09
N LEU A 24 -3.46 -13.94 -1.17
CA LEU A 24 -2.27 -13.41 -0.49
C LEU A 24 -1.15 -13.04 -1.47
N ARG A 25 -0.94 -13.85 -2.52
CA ARG A 25 0.05 -13.55 -3.55
C ARG A 25 -0.29 -12.28 -4.31
N ARG A 26 -1.57 -12.07 -4.65
CA ARG A 26 -2.04 -10.84 -5.33
C ARG A 26 -1.85 -9.62 -4.44
N THR A 27 -2.28 -9.67 -3.18
CA THR A 27 -2.11 -8.57 -2.22
C THR A 27 -0.63 -8.23 -2.05
N ARG A 28 0.24 -9.23 -1.88
CA ARG A 28 1.69 -9.00 -1.76
C ARG A 28 2.29 -8.37 -3.02
N GLN A 29 1.88 -8.81 -4.20
CA GLN A 29 2.36 -8.24 -5.46
C GLN A 29 1.89 -6.79 -5.62
N PHE A 30 0.63 -6.51 -5.28
CA PHE A 30 0.06 -5.17 -5.28
C PHE A 30 0.85 -4.25 -4.35
N VAL A 31 0.97 -4.60 -3.07
CA VAL A 31 1.71 -3.82 -2.07
C VAL A 31 3.14 -3.57 -2.54
N ARG A 32 3.85 -4.62 -2.99
CA ARG A 32 5.23 -4.49 -3.47
C ARG A 32 5.36 -3.50 -4.62
N SER A 33 4.45 -3.54 -5.60
CA SER A 33 4.49 -2.63 -6.76
C SER A 33 4.25 -1.18 -6.33
N ARG A 34 3.28 -0.95 -5.45
CA ARG A 34 2.93 0.39 -4.97
C ARG A 34 4.03 0.98 -4.09
N SER A 35 4.54 0.20 -3.13
CA SER A 35 5.68 0.60 -2.30
C SER A 35 6.93 0.89 -3.13
N GLY A 36 7.19 0.11 -4.18
CA GLY A 36 8.30 0.38 -5.10
C GLY A 36 8.19 1.74 -5.79
N ALA A 37 7.00 2.12 -6.25
CA ALA A 37 6.76 3.42 -6.85
C ALA A 37 6.87 4.57 -5.84
N ILE A 38 6.40 4.39 -4.60
CA ILE A 38 6.57 5.37 -3.51
C ILE A 38 8.06 5.58 -3.21
N SER A 39 8.84 4.51 -3.09
CA SER A 39 10.29 4.61 -2.86
C SER A 39 10.99 5.37 -4.00
N ALA A 40 10.65 5.07 -5.25
CA ALA A 40 11.20 5.79 -6.40
C ALA A 40 10.83 7.28 -6.39
N ALA A 41 9.58 7.61 -6.03
CA ALA A 41 9.14 8.99 -5.87
C ALA A 41 9.89 9.71 -4.74
N GLY A 42 10.15 9.01 -3.62
CA GLY A 42 10.97 9.51 -2.52
C GLY A 42 12.40 9.83 -2.94
N ILE A 43 13.05 8.93 -3.71
CA ILE A 43 14.37 9.19 -4.29
C ILE A 43 14.34 10.44 -5.17
N GLY A 44 13.34 10.55 -6.05
CA GLY A 44 13.17 11.72 -6.92
C GLY A 44 13.01 13.02 -6.13
N LEU A 45 12.21 13.01 -5.06
CA LEU A 45 12.05 14.17 -4.17
C LEU A 45 13.34 14.54 -3.45
N SER A 46 14.12 13.56 -2.98
CA SER A 46 15.43 13.81 -2.37
C SER A 46 16.39 14.47 -3.37
N THR A 47 16.48 13.95 -4.59
CA THR A 47 17.31 14.54 -5.65
C THR A 47 16.87 15.96 -6.00
N ILE A 48 15.56 16.24 -6.04
CA ILE A 48 15.06 17.61 -6.21
C ILE A 48 15.48 18.48 -5.03
N GLY A 49 15.42 17.96 -3.79
CA GLY A 49 15.90 18.67 -2.60
C GLY A 49 17.38 19.03 -2.71
N ASP A 50 18.23 18.09 -3.12
CA ASP A 50 19.66 18.33 -3.35
C ASP A 50 19.87 19.41 -4.42
N LEU A 51 19.17 19.34 -5.55
CA LEU A 51 19.23 20.38 -6.59
C LEU A 51 18.83 21.76 -6.07
N LEU A 52 17.87 21.82 -5.14
CA LEU A 52 17.44 23.07 -4.49
C LEU A 52 18.41 23.55 -3.40
N GLY A 53 19.52 22.84 -3.17
CA GLY A 53 20.58 23.21 -2.22
C GLY A 53 20.37 22.69 -0.81
N ALA A 54 19.55 21.66 -0.60
CA ALA A 54 19.38 21.03 0.72
C ALA A 54 20.68 20.38 1.25
N ASP A 55 21.63 20.09 0.36
CA ASP A 55 22.98 19.58 0.64
C ASP A 55 24.03 20.70 0.82
N ALA A 56 23.59 21.97 0.82
CA ALA A 56 24.43 23.17 0.83
C ALA A 56 25.31 23.36 -0.42
N SER A 57 25.01 22.66 -1.52
CA SER A 57 25.63 22.91 -2.82
C SER A 57 24.95 24.10 -3.53
N GLU A 58 25.75 24.90 -4.24
CA GLU A 58 25.22 25.95 -5.11
C GLU A 58 24.87 25.37 -6.49
N HIS A 59 23.58 25.41 -6.83
CA HIS A 59 23.08 25.06 -8.14
C HIS A 59 22.49 26.28 -8.83
N PHE A 60 22.88 26.51 -10.09
CA PHE A 60 22.25 27.53 -10.91
C PHE A 60 20.89 27.01 -11.40
N ILE A 61 19.80 27.54 -10.86
CA ILE A 61 18.43 27.22 -11.25
C ILE A 61 17.78 28.49 -11.79
N ASP A 62 17.51 28.51 -13.09
CA ASP A 62 16.75 29.58 -13.73
C ASP A 62 15.24 29.47 -13.42
N SER A 63 14.48 30.49 -13.82
CA SER A 63 13.03 30.53 -13.56
C SER A 63 12.26 29.38 -14.20
N ASP A 64 12.67 28.89 -15.38
CA ASP A 64 11.96 27.83 -16.08
C ASP A 64 12.20 26.49 -15.39
N MET A 65 13.44 26.26 -14.92
CA MET A 65 13.78 25.11 -14.08
C MET A 65 13.02 25.14 -12.74
N GLN A 66 12.85 26.31 -12.11
CA GLN A 66 12.03 26.42 -10.89
C GLN A 66 10.59 25.97 -11.12
N HIS A 67 9.96 26.40 -12.22
CA HIS A 67 8.61 25.96 -12.57
C HIS A 67 8.56 24.46 -12.90
N GLY A 68 9.58 23.94 -13.60
CA GLY A 68 9.71 22.51 -13.88
C GLY A 68 9.81 21.67 -12.60
N LEU A 69 10.68 22.08 -11.66
CA LEU A 69 10.85 21.43 -10.36
C LEU A 69 9.57 21.50 -9.52
N ALA A 70 8.89 22.66 -9.49
CA ALA A 70 7.62 22.79 -8.77
C ALA A 70 6.54 21.83 -9.32
N ASN A 71 6.44 21.70 -10.65
CA ASN A 71 5.54 20.74 -11.28
C ASN A 71 5.95 19.29 -11.00
N ALA A 72 7.25 18.99 -11.00
CA ALA A 72 7.75 17.65 -10.65
C ALA A 72 7.40 17.29 -9.20
N VAL A 73 7.62 18.19 -8.25
CA VAL A 73 7.23 18.01 -6.83
C VAL A 73 5.72 17.78 -6.72
N LEU A 74 4.90 18.58 -7.40
CA LEU A 74 3.45 18.41 -7.39
C LEU A 74 3.02 17.05 -7.95
N ALA A 75 3.61 16.62 -9.08
CA ALA A 75 3.30 15.34 -9.70
C ALA A 75 3.70 14.16 -8.79
N LEU A 76 4.90 14.21 -8.21
CA LEU A 76 5.38 13.20 -7.27
C LEU A 76 4.52 13.15 -6.00
N GLY A 77 4.12 14.31 -5.46
CA GLY A 77 3.22 14.40 -4.32
C GLY A 77 1.85 13.76 -4.60
N LYS A 78 1.25 14.05 -5.76
CA LYS A 78 -0.01 13.42 -6.19
C LYS A 78 0.13 11.92 -6.38
N LEU A 79 1.25 11.46 -6.95
CA LEU A 79 1.54 10.03 -7.10
C LEU A 79 1.61 9.35 -5.73
N ILE A 80 2.40 9.88 -4.80
CA ILE A 80 2.53 9.31 -3.45
C ILE A 80 1.17 9.29 -2.74
N TYR A 81 0.41 10.38 -2.81
CA TYR A 81 -0.92 10.46 -2.21
C TYR A 81 -1.86 9.38 -2.76
N GLY A 82 -1.96 9.25 -4.09
CA GLY A 82 -2.81 8.24 -4.71
C GLY A 82 -2.39 6.81 -4.35
N LEU A 83 -1.08 6.51 -4.43
CA LEU A 83 -0.57 5.19 -4.04
C LEU A 83 -0.75 4.88 -2.55
N GLY A 84 -0.68 5.91 -1.69
CA GLY A 84 -0.97 5.79 -0.27
C GLY A 84 -2.43 5.44 -0.01
N ASN A 85 -3.36 6.08 -0.72
CA ASN A 85 -4.79 5.77 -0.63
C ASN A 85 -5.09 4.35 -1.12
N ASP A 86 -4.53 3.95 -2.27
CA ASP A 86 -4.62 2.58 -2.80
C ASP A 86 -4.14 1.52 -1.76
N LEU A 87 -3.07 1.83 -1.02
CA LEU A 87 -2.55 0.93 0.02
C LEU A 87 -3.42 0.93 1.28
N TRP A 88 -4.01 2.07 1.63
CA TRP A 88 -4.90 2.19 2.78
C TRP A 88 -6.18 1.37 2.57
N GLU A 89 -6.80 1.49 1.40
CA GLU A 89 -8.03 0.75 1.05
C GLU A 89 -7.82 -0.77 1.15
N VAL A 90 -6.69 -1.29 0.67
CA VAL A 90 -6.35 -2.72 0.79
C VAL A 90 -6.20 -3.16 2.26
N CYS A 91 -5.72 -2.29 3.14
CA CYS A 91 -5.65 -2.59 4.57
C CYS A 91 -7.02 -2.55 5.27
N GLU A 92 -7.92 -1.65 4.86
CA GLU A 92 -9.29 -1.59 5.39
C GLU A 92 -10.12 -2.81 4.96
N GLU A 93 -9.98 -3.28 3.72
CA GLU A 93 -10.64 -4.50 3.24
C GLU A 93 -10.22 -5.75 4.05
N ASP A 94 -8.96 -5.83 4.50
CA ASP A 94 -8.48 -6.90 5.37
C ASP A 94 -9.00 -6.76 6.83
N GLN A 95 -9.41 -5.56 7.25
CA GLN A 95 -9.88 -5.27 8.61
C GLN A 95 -11.38 -5.53 8.80
N GLU A 96 -12.20 -5.35 7.77
CA GLU A 96 -13.63 -5.73 7.76
C GLU A 96 -13.86 -7.26 7.80
N ALA A 97 -12.83 -8.06 7.55
CA ALA A 97 -12.86 -9.52 7.70
C ALA A 97 -12.68 -10.01 9.15
N LEU A 98 -12.36 -9.12 10.10
CA LEU A 98 -12.31 -9.44 11.53
C LEU A 98 -13.60 -8.97 12.20
N PRO A 99 -14.42 -9.86 12.80
CA PRO A 99 -15.53 -9.41 13.62
C PRO A 99 -14.94 -8.71 14.86
N CYS A 100 -15.05 -7.39 14.92
CA CYS A 100 -14.93 -6.65 16.17
C CYS A 100 -16.10 -7.05 17.10
N GLY A 101 -15.92 -8.14 17.83
CA GLY A 101 -16.45 -8.32 19.19
C GLY A 101 -15.28 -8.14 20.16
N SER A 102 -15.38 -7.42 21.27
CA SER A 102 -16.55 -7.21 22.12
C SER A 102 -16.72 -5.76 22.55
N GLN A 103 -17.96 -5.27 22.46
CA GLN A 103 -18.45 -4.25 23.38
C GLN A 103 -18.74 -4.94 24.71
N ASP A 104 -17.74 -5.08 25.57
CA ASP A 104 -18.01 -5.42 26.97
C ASP A 104 -18.20 -4.11 27.74
N GLN A 105 -19.48 -3.80 27.97
CA GLN A 105 -19.93 -2.82 28.95
C GLN A 105 -19.53 -3.31 30.34
N GLU A 106 -18.56 -2.67 31.00
CA GLU A 106 -18.46 -2.75 32.46
C GLU A 106 -17.98 -1.42 33.03
N GLY A 107 -18.78 -0.84 33.94
CA GLY A 107 -18.33 0.27 34.79
C GLY A 107 -19.38 1.29 35.22
N GLN A 108 -20.52 0.86 35.76
CA GLN A 108 -21.27 1.67 36.73
C GLN A 108 -21.39 0.89 38.04
N PRO A 109 -20.93 1.49 39.14
CA PRO A 109 -21.74 1.58 40.34
C PRO A 109 -22.37 2.97 40.48
#